data_AF-A0A2S3QUX0-F1
#
_entry.id   AF-A0A2S3QUX0-F1
#
_cell.length_a   1.000
_cell.length_b   1.000
_cell.length_c   1.000
_cell.angle_alpha   90.00
_cell.angle_beta   90.00
_cell.angle_gamma   90.00
#
_symmetry.space_group_name_H-M   'P 1'
#
loop_
_entity.id
_entity.type
_entity.pdbx_description
1 polymer ?
#
loop_
_entity_poly.entity_id
_entity_poly.type
_entity_poly.pdbx_seq_one_letter_code
_entity_poly.pdbx_strand_id
1 'polypeptide(L)'
;MPSQGVVKVSDGARANCNEKKDLYRNKLQAYKVKNYSSKQIGDNIELTLNIQMLQCSQTDKSFAFKEKNIFDLFTYKTFRNIEMEVRTKSANILFYQDGIYKKLSQVDIIDNQDLSKITASFNVKDLLTKEKYEKYLNGEKVITSLDFSLKRLIEVSGNDFNGIYDQNYGGFRVFFEIK
;
A
#
# COMPACT_ATOMS: atom_id res chain seq x y z
N MET A 1 10.82 15.32 -1.76
CA MET A 1 9.51 15.23 -1.07
C MET A 1 8.68 14.18 -1.79
N PRO A 2 8.17 13.13 -1.13
CA PRO A 2 7.28 12.21 -1.81
C PRO A 2 6.00 12.95 -2.16
N SER A 3 5.53 12.75 -3.38
CA SER A 3 4.35 13.41 -3.95
C SER A 3 3.11 13.14 -3.10
N GLN A 4 2.72 14.11 -2.30
CA GLN A 4 1.39 14.16 -1.70
C GLN A 4 0.35 13.98 -2.83
N GLY A 5 -0.54 12.99 -2.69
CA GLY A 5 -1.64 12.76 -3.63
C GLY A 5 -1.44 11.70 -4.72
N VAL A 6 -0.34 10.93 -4.73
CA VAL A 6 -0.21 9.80 -5.67
C VAL A 6 -1.02 8.59 -5.19
N VAL A 7 -2.04 8.23 -5.97
CA VAL A 7 -2.75 6.95 -5.87
C VAL A 7 -1.98 5.92 -6.68
N LYS A 8 -1.65 4.76 -6.09
CA LYS A 8 -1.02 3.64 -6.80
C LYS A 8 -1.99 2.48 -6.97
N VAL A 9 -1.92 1.86 -8.14
CA VAL A 9 -2.65 0.64 -8.53
C VAL A 9 -1.80 -0.61 -8.35
N SER A 10 -2.40 -1.77 -8.63
CA SER A 10 -1.74 -3.08 -8.54
C SER A 10 -0.42 -3.17 -9.31
N ASP A 11 -0.25 -2.38 -10.39
CA ASP A 11 0.91 -2.43 -11.28
C ASP A 11 2.02 -1.41 -10.96
N GLY A 12 1.91 -0.60 -9.90
CA GLY A 12 2.91 0.44 -9.61
C GLY A 12 2.64 1.81 -10.22
N ALA A 13 1.75 1.91 -11.20
CA ALA A 13 1.47 3.15 -11.90
C ALA A 13 0.57 4.10 -11.08
N ARG A 14 0.54 5.37 -11.49
CA ARG A 14 -0.44 6.34 -10.97
C ARG A 14 -1.83 5.92 -11.41
N ALA A 15 -2.76 5.78 -10.46
CA ALA A 15 -4.15 5.46 -10.75
C ALA A 15 -4.94 6.74 -11.07
N ASN A 16 -5.69 6.72 -12.17
CA ASN A 16 -6.69 7.74 -12.51
C ASN A 16 -8.08 7.10 -12.50
N CYS A 17 -9.12 7.90 -12.29
CA CYS A 17 -10.51 7.46 -12.40
C CYS A 17 -11.34 8.57 -13.03
N ASN A 18 -11.08 8.83 -14.31
CA ASN A 18 -11.65 9.97 -15.05
C ASN A 18 -12.52 9.53 -16.23
N GLU A 19 -12.44 8.26 -16.63
CA GLU A 19 -13.10 7.73 -17.81
C GLU A 19 -13.51 6.26 -17.64
N LYS A 20 -14.40 5.77 -18.51
CA LYS A 20 -14.98 4.42 -18.41
C LYS A 20 -13.92 3.31 -18.38
N LYS A 21 -12.82 3.45 -19.12
CA LYS A 21 -11.73 2.45 -19.12
C LYS A 21 -11.04 2.31 -17.77
N ASP A 22 -11.08 3.37 -16.94
CA ASP A 22 -10.48 3.34 -15.61
C ASP A 22 -11.26 2.47 -14.64
N LEU A 23 -12.56 2.25 -14.86
CA LEU A 23 -13.34 1.29 -14.06
C LEU A 23 -12.75 -0.11 -14.14
N TYR A 24 -12.40 -0.55 -15.36
CA TYR A 24 -11.83 -1.88 -15.56
C TYR A 24 -10.35 -1.96 -15.15
N ARG A 25 -9.57 -0.89 -15.38
CA ARG A 25 -8.17 -0.81 -14.95
C ARG A 25 -8.04 -0.88 -13.44
N ASN A 26 -8.89 -0.15 -12.72
CA ASN A 26 -8.94 -0.12 -11.25
C ASN A 26 -9.95 -1.10 -10.65
N LYS A 27 -10.33 -2.15 -11.39
CA LYS A 27 -11.41 -3.07 -10.97
C LYS A 27 -11.15 -3.75 -9.63
N LEU A 28 -9.89 -3.93 -9.25
CA LEU A 28 -9.48 -4.51 -7.97
C LEU A 28 -9.05 -3.44 -6.95
N GLN A 29 -9.68 -2.26 -7.02
CA GLN A 29 -9.38 -1.09 -6.19
C GLN A 29 -7.95 -0.54 -6.40
N ALA A 30 -7.69 0.61 -5.79
CA ALA A 30 -6.39 1.26 -5.72
C ALA A 30 -6.14 1.70 -4.27
N TYR A 31 -4.91 2.08 -3.95
CA TYR A 31 -4.59 2.62 -2.63
C TYR A 31 -3.75 3.88 -2.73
N LYS A 32 -3.91 4.77 -1.76
CA LYS A 32 -3.09 5.98 -1.64
C LYS A 32 -2.53 6.10 -0.24
N VAL A 33 -1.37 6.72 -0.15
CA VAL A 33 -0.75 7.13 1.11
C VAL A 33 -1.09 8.60 1.32
N LYS A 34 -1.94 8.91 2.30
CA LYS A 34 -2.30 10.30 2.63
C LYS A 34 -1.09 11.03 3.21
N ASN A 35 -0.47 10.41 4.21
CA ASN A 35 0.74 10.86 4.86
C ASN A 35 1.40 9.68 5.58
N TYR A 36 2.59 9.94 6.10
CA TYR A 36 3.28 9.06 7.03
C TYR A 36 4.08 9.91 8.00
N SER A 37 4.41 9.33 9.16
CA SER A 37 5.32 9.93 10.14
C SER A 37 6.26 8.88 10.66
N SER A 38 7.49 9.27 10.96
CA SER A 38 8.49 8.42 11.59
C SER A 38 8.95 9.02 12.91
N LYS A 39 9.16 8.18 13.92
CA LYS A 39 9.73 8.56 15.20
C LYS A 39 10.83 7.57 15.59
N GLN A 40 11.98 8.09 16.01
CA GLN A 40 13.05 7.27 16.57
C GLN A 40 12.83 7.09 18.08
N ILE A 41 12.93 5.86 18.56
CA ILE A 41 12.77 5.44 19.95
C ILE A 41 13.94 4.52 20.29
N GLY A 42 15.02 5.11 20.82
CA GLY A 42 16.29 4.41 20.98
C GLY A 42 16.83 3.94 19.62
N ASP A 43 17.14 2.64 19.53
CA ASP A 43 17.64 2.00 18.30
C ASP A 43 16.52 1.56 17.33
N ASN A 44 15.28 1.97 17.56
CA ASN A 44 14.15 1.64 16.70
C ASN A 44 13.57 2.88 16.00
N ILE A 45 13.13 2.69 14.76
CA ILE A 45 12.31 3.64 14.01
C ILE A 45 10.89 3.10 13.95
N GLU A 46 9.96 3.83 14.53
CA GLU A 46 8.53 3.59 14.39
C GLU A 46 7.98 4.43 13.23
N LEU A 47 7.41 3.77 12.23
CA LEU A 47 6.76 4.37 11.07
C LEU A 47 5.25 4.19 11.21
N THR A 48 4.50 5.29 11.17
CA THR A 48 3.04 5.29 11.09
C THR A 48 2.62 5.69 9.68
N LEU A 49 1.80 4.86 9.03
CA LEU A 49 1.24 5.08 7.70
C LEU A 49 -0.24 5.41 7.80
N ASN A 50 -0.67 6.42 7.04
CA ASN A 50 -2.08 6.70 6.79
C ASN A 50 -2.42 6.32 5.35
N ILE A 51 -3.09 5.18 5.21
CA ILE A 51 -3.46 4.60 3.92
C ILE A 51 -4.96 4.67 3.72
N GLN A 52 -5.36 4.92 2.48
CA GLN A 52 -6.76 4.89 2.07
C GLN A 52 -6.92 3.96 0.86
N MET A 53 -7.85 3.02 0.95
CA MET A 53 -8.32 2.23 -0.18
C MET A 53 -9.38 3.00 -0.97
N LEU A 54 -9.34 2.84 -2.29
CA LEU A 54 -10.14 3.58 -3.25
C LEU A 54 -10.74 2.65 -4.29
N GLN A 55 -12.04 2.79 -4.55
CA GLN A 55 -12.72 2.14 -5.67
C GLN A 55 -13.04 3.18 -6.74
N CYS A 56 -12.67 2.91 -7.99
CA CYS A 56 -13.11 3.75 -9.11
C CYS A 56 -14.59 3.47 -9.40
N SER A 57 -15.41 4.52 -9.45
CA SER A 57 -16.85 4.38 -9.65
C SER A 57 -17.36 5.45 -10.61
N GLN A 58 -18.37 5.09 -11.40
CA GLN A 58 -19.14 6.04 -12.18
C GLN A 58 -20.16 6.73 -11.26
N THR A 59 -20.31 8.03 -11.43
CA THR A 59 -21.37 8.87 -10.87
C THR A 59 -22.25 9.39 -12.01
N ASP A 60 -23.33 10.09 -11.71
CA ASP A 60 -24.32 10.53 -12.71
C ASP A 60 -23.72 11.37 -13.85
N LYS A 61 -22.59 12.05 -13.61
CA LYS A 61 -21.95 12.95 -14.59
C LYS A 61 -20.43 12.77 -14.73
N SER A 62 -19.79 11.91 -13.95
CA SER A 62 -18.32 11.77 -13.97
C SER A 62 -17.83 10.43 -13.41
N PHE A 63 -16.53 10.19 -13.48
CA PHE A 63 -15.85 9.09 -12.80
C PHE A 63 -15.07 9.66 -11.61
N ALA A 64 -15.04 8.93 -10.50
CA ALA A 64 -14.31 9.34 -9.32
C ALA A 64 -13.90 8.15 -8.45
N PHE A 65 -12.81 8.32 -7.72
CA PHE A 65 -12.45 7.41 -6.64
C PHE A 65 -13.32 7.65 -5.41
N LYS A 66 -13.89 6.57 -4.86
CA LYS A 66 -14.62 6.56 -3.59
C LYS A 66 -13.83 5.76 -2.55
N GLU A 67 -13.80 6.25 -1.32
CA GLU A 67 -13.20 5.54 -0.18
C GLU A 67 -13.96 4.24 0.09
N LYS A 68 -13.21 3.17 0.36
CA LYS A 68 -13.76 1.85 0.68
C LYS A 68 -12.94 1.19 1.77
N ASN A 69 -13.54 0.29 2.55
CA ASN A 69 -12.76 -0.61 3.38
C ASN A 69 -12.05 -1.64 2.47
N ILE A 70 -10.86 -2.08 2.88
CA ILE A 70 -10.10 -3.11 2.16
C ILE A 70 -10.78 -4.48 2.19
N PHE A 71 -11.61 -4.76 3.20
CA PHE A 71 -12.36 -6.01 3.39
C PHE A 71 -13.81 -5.94 2.94
N ASP A 72 -14.31 -4.77 2.52
CA ASP A 72 -15.65 -4.64 1.95
C ASP A 72 -15.79 -5.56 0.74
N LEU A 73 -16.92 -6.28 0.66
CA LEU A 73 -17.34 -6.95 -0.56
C LEU A 73 -17.58 -5.89 -1.64
N PHE A 74 -17.01 -6.10 -2.82
CA PHE A 74 -17.26 -5.25 -3.98
C PHE A 74 -17.43 -6.08 -5.25
N THR A 75 -18.03 -5.48 -6.26
CA THR A 75 -18.22 -6.11 -7.56
C THR A 75 -17.56 -5.33 -8.68
N TYR A 76 -17.20 -6.04 -9.75
CA TYR A 76 -16.82 -5.42 -11.02
C TYR A 76 -17.40 -6.21 -12.19
N LYS A 77 -17.53 -5.55 -13.35
CA LYS A 77 -17.97 -6.22 -14.58
C LYS A 77 -16.78 -6.56 -15.47
N THR A 78 -16.75 -7.78 -15.99
CA THR A 78 -15.78 -8.20 -17.01
C THR A 78 -16.05 -7.50 -18.34
N PHE A 79 -15.14 -7.64 -19.31
CA PHE A 79 -15.38 -7.16 -20.69
C PHE A 79 -16.62 -7.77 -21.34
N ARG A 80 -17.08 -8.94 -20.88
CA ARG A 80 -18.31 -9.62 -21.33
C ARG A 80 -19.54 -9.22 -20.51
N ASN A 81 -19.44 -8.18 -19.69
CA ASN A 81 -20.52 -7.67 -18.82
C ASN A 81 -21.01 -8.67 -17.76
N ILE A 82 -20.19 -9.67 -17.43
CA ILE A 82 -20.45 -10.61 -16.32
C ILE A 82 -20.02 -9.92 -15.02
N GLU A 83 -20.88 -9.94 -14.02
CA GLU A 83 -20.58 -9.42 -12.69
C GLU A 83 -19.74 -10.42 -11.91
N MET A 84 -18.66 -9.93 -11.31
CA MET A 84 -17.74 -10.68 -10.47
C MET A 84 -17.75 -10.05 -9.09
N GLU A 85 -17.93 -10.88 -8.07
CA GLU A 85 -17.74 -10.50 -6.67
C GLU A 85 -16.28 -10.67 -6.27
N VAL A 86 -15.79 -9.78 -5.42
CA VAL A 86 -14.42 -9.83 -4.88
C VAL A 86 -14.45 -9.67 -3.38
N ARG A 87 -13.85 -10.63 -2.68
CA ARG A 87 -13.69 -10.62 -1.22
C ARG A 87 -12.22 -10.69 -0.85
N THR A 88 -11.76 -9.78 0.00
CA THR A 88 -10.43 -9.86 0.59
C THR A 88 -10.43 -10.91 1.71
N LYS A 89 -9.56 -11.91 1.61
CA LYS A 89 -9.36 -12.96 2.64
C LYS A 89 -8.30 -12.56 3.65
N SER A 90 -7.23 -11.90 3.18
CA SER A 90 -6.20 -11.32 4.04
C SER A 90 -5.53 -10.14 3.33
N ALA A 91 -4.94 -9.24 4.11
CA ALA A 91 -4.17 -8.12 3.59
C ALA A 91 -2.99 -7.83 4.52
N ASN A 92 -1.87 -7.41 3.95
CA ASN A 92 -0.68 -7.03 4.71
C ASN A 92 0.13 -5.96 4.00
N ILE A 93 0.87 -5.18 4.78
CA ILE A 93 1.90 -4.27 4.29
C ILE A 93 3.25 -4.92 4.48
N LEU A 94 4.00 -5.01 3.40
CA LEU A 94 5.37 -5.50 3.41
C LEU A 94 6.34 -4.34 3.30
N PHE A 95 7.36 -4.37 4.15
CA PHE A 95 8.41 -3.36 4.19
C PHE A 95 9.73 -3.96 3.74
N TYR A 96 10.48 -3.22 2.93
CA TYR A 96 11.72 -3.64 2.30
C TYR A 96 12.81 -2.59 2.44
N GLN A 97 14.05 -3.04 2.60
CA GLN A 97 15.22 -2.18 2.53
C GLN A 97 15.43 -1.71 1.09
N ASP A 98 15.65 -0.41 0.92
CA ASP A 98 15.94 0.20 -0.38
C ASP A 98 17.20 -0.41 -1.01
N GLY A 99 17.16 -0.64 -2.33
CA GLY A 99 18.28 -1.10 -3.15
C GLY A 99 18.63 -2.59 -3.04
N ILE A 100 18.18 -3.30 -1.99
CA ILE A 100 18.57 -4.71 -1.73
C ILE A 100 17.34 -5.63 -1.66
N TYR A 101 16.12 -5.09 -1.65
CA TYR A 101 14.85 -5.86 -1.59
C TYR A 101 14.78 -6.87 -0.44
N LYS A 102 15.56 -6.67 0.63
CA LYS A 102 15.49 -7.47 1.85
C LYS A 102 14.21 -7.11 2.60
N LYS A 103 13.34 -8.10 2.87
CA LYS A 103 12.14 -7.90 3.70
C LYS A 103 12.57 -7.52 5.12
N LEU A 104 12.08 -6.39 5.61
CA LEU A 104 12.34 -5.87 6.95
C LEU A 104 11.23 -6.30 7.92
N SER A 105 9.98 -6.16 7.50
CA SER A 105 8.82 -6.44 8.34
C SER A 105 7.57 -6.72 7.49
N GLN A 106 6.57 -7.27 8.13
CA GLN A 106 5.21 -7.42 7.62
C GLN A 106 4.24 -7.00 8.71
N VAL A 107 3.25 -6.18 8.35
CA VAL A 107 2.15 -5.81 9.22
C VAL A 107 0.87 -6.32 8.58
N ASP A 108 0.23 -7.28 9.25
CA ASP A 108 -1.07 -7.77 8.82
C ASP A 108 -2.14 -6.70 9.10
N ILE A 109 -3.05 -6.52 8.14
CA ILE A 109 -4.19 -5.63 8.26
C ILE A 109 -5.38 -6.47 8.71
N ILE A 110 -5.98 -6.08 9.83
CA ILE A 110 -7.14 -6.77 10.40
C ILE A 110 -8.43 -6.14 9.84
N ASP A 111 -9.47 -6.95 9.69
CA ASP A 111 -10.80 -6.44 9.32
C ASP A 111 -11.26 -5.36 10.32
N ASN A 112 -11.82 -4.27 9.80
CA ASN A 112 -12.20 -3.05 10.54
C ASN A 112 -11.04 -2.28 11.23
N GLN A 113 -9.78 -2.58 10.94
CA GLN A 113 -8.66 -1.78 11.41
C GLN A 113 -8.72 -0.35 10.83
N ASP A 114 -8.40 0.64 11.66
CA ASP A 114 -8.18 2.01 11.21
C ASP A 114 -6.89 2.10 10.37
N LEU A 115 -7.06 2.11 9.04
CA LEU A 115 -5.95 2.21 8.08
C LEU A 115 -5.24 3.58 8.13
N SER A 116 -5.75 4.55 8.90
CA SER A 116 -5.08 5.82 9.11
C SER A 116 -3.88 5.74 10.07
N LYS A 117 -3.71 4.60 10.77
CA LYS A 117 -2.69 4.40 11.82
C LYS A 117 -2.02 3.02 11.75
N ILE A 118 -1.52 2.63 10.57
CA ILE A 118 -0.75 1.39 10.47
C ILE A 118 0.68 1.64 10.93
N THR A 119 1.10 1.00 12.01
CA THR A 119 2.42 1.18 12.62
C THR A 119 3.35 -0.01 12.33
N ALA A 120 4.59 0.29 11.97
CA ALA A 120 5.67 -0.69 11.84
C ALA A 120 6.91 -0.19 12.57
N SER A 121 7.66 -1.09 13.22
CA SER A 121 8.90 -0.77 13.93
C SER A 121 10.08 -1.54 13.33
N PHE A 122 11.22 -0.86 13.23
CA PHE A 122 12.43 -1.37 12.60
C PHE A 122 13.65 -1.01 13.42
N ASN A 123 14.61 -1.93 13.55
CA ASN A 123 15.89 -1.59 14.14
C ASN A 123 16.73 -0.76 13.16
N VAL A 124 17.38 0.31 13.65
CA VAL A 124 18.24 1.20 12.83
C VAL A 124 19.32 0.40 12.09
N LYS A 125 19.91 -0.62 12.71
CA LYS A 125 20.95 -1.46 12.12
C LYS A 125 20.45 -2.23 10.90
N ASP A 126 19.17 -2.61 10.86
CA ASP A 126 18.57 -3.32 9.73
C ASP A 126 18.21 -2.39 8.57
N LEU A 127 18.04 -1.10 8.84
CA LEU A 127 17.72 -0.08 7.84
C LEU A 127 18.95 0.45 7.12
N LEU A 128 20.09 0.51 7.81
CA LEU A 128 21.30 1.16 7.32
C LEU A 128 22.26 0.17 6.65
N THR A 129 22.94 0.64 5.61
CA THR A 129 24.14 -0.04 5.10
C THR A 129 25.25 0.06 6.15
N LYS A 130 26.28 -0.80 6.07
CA LYS A 130 27.42 -0.74 6.99
C LYS A 130 28.03 0.66 7.09
N GLU A 131 28.28 1.32 5.95
CA GLU A 131 28.82 2.69 5.89
C GLU A 131 27.91 3.71 6.58
N LYS A 132 26.60 3.65 6.31
CA LYS A 132 25.63 4.55 6.93
C LYS A 132 25.49 4.30 8.43
N TYR A 133 25.60 3.05 8.85
CA TYR A 133 25.56 2.68 10.26
C TYR A 133 26.78 3.21 11.02
N GLU A 134 27.98 3.16 10.42
CA GLU A 134 29.19 3.75 11.01
C GLU A 134 29.05 5.27 11.19
N LYS A 135 28.50 5.99 10.19
CA LYS A 135 28.17 7.42 10.31
C LYS A 135 27.18 7.69 11.46
N TYR A 136 26.13 6.89 11.56
CA TYR A 136 25.17 6.97 12.67
C TYR A 136 25.85 6.77 14.04
N LEU A 137 26.73 5.78 14.18
CA LEU A 137 27.47 5.54 15.42
C LEU A 137 28.42 6.69 15.80
N ASN A 138 28.89 7.46 14.82
CA ASN A 138 29.70 8.66 15.03
C ASN A 138 28.86 9.92 15.37
N GLY A 139 27.54 9.77 15.55
CA GLY A 139 26.61 10.87 15.83
C GLY A 139 26.29 11.74 14.61
N GLU A 140 26.59 11.26 13.41
CA GLU A 140 26.21 11.95 12.17
C GLU A 140 24.75 11.68 11.82
N LYS A 141 24.09 12.70 11.26
CA LYS A 141 22.72 12.55 10.74
C LYS A 141 22.75 11.72 9.46
N VAL A 142 21.91 10.69 9.41
CA VAL A 142 21.84 9.79 8.25
C VAL A 142 20.45 9.83 7.64
N ILE A 143 20.38 10.12 6.33
CA ILE A 143 19.15 9.99 5.56
C ILE A 143 19.08 8.56 4.99
N THR A 144 17.97 7.90 5.25
CA THR A 144 17.67 6.58 4.70
C THR A 144 16.25 6.51 4.14
N SER A 145 15.97 5.41 3.47
CA SER A 145 14.70 5.11 2.84
C SER A 145 14.33 3.65 3.03
N LEU A 146 13.03 3.39 3.01
CA LEU A 146 12.48 2.06 2.85
C LEU A 146 11.35 2.10 1.83
N ASP A 147 11.11 0.96 1.21
CA ASP A 147 10.00 0.76 0.32
C ASP A 147 8.93 -0.09 1.02
N PHE A 148 7.65 0.20 0.80
CA PHE A 148 6.57 -0.64 1.29
C PHE A 148 5.49 -0.87 0.24
N SER A 149 4.87 -2.04 0.24
CA SER A 149 3.77 -2.37 -0.67
C SER A 149 2.62 -3.04 0.07
N LEU A 150 1.40 -2.81 -0.43
CA LEU A 150 0.21 -3.53 0.01
C LEU A 150 0.11 -4.85 -0.76
N LYS A 151 -0.16 -5.94 -0.06
CA LYS A 151 -0.56 -7.22 -0.65
C LYS A 151 -1.90 -7.66 -0.09
N ARG A 152 -2.69 -8.35 -0.92
CA ARG A 152 -3.94 -9.00 -0.53
C ARG A 152 -4.00 -10.41 -1.07
N LEU A 153 -4.63 -11.29 -0.31
CA LEU A 153 -5.20 -12.52 -0.84
C LEU A 153 -6.68 -12.24 -1.09
N ILE A 154 -7.13 -12.38 -2.34
CA ILE A 154 -8.52 -12.15 -2.71
C ILE A 154 -9.16 -13.41 -3.28
N GLU A 155 -10.45 -13.55 -3.02
CA GLU A 155 -11.33 -14.49 -3.70
C GLU A 155 -12.17 -13.71 -4.70
N VAL A 156 -12.24 -14.21 -5.94
CA VAL A 156 -13.05 -13.66 -7.01
C VAL A 156 -14.05 -14.73 -7.44
N SER A 157 -15.34 -14.42 -7.34
CA SER A 157 -16.43 -15.36 -7.61
C SER A 157 -17.46 -14.79 -8.58
N GLY A 158 -18.09 -15.66 -9.38
CA GLY A 158 -19.18 -15.35 -10.31
C GLY A 158 -19.91 -16.66 -10.66
N ASN A 159 -20.96 -16.58 -11.50
CA ASN A 159 -21.88 -17.69 -11.75
C ASN A 159 -21.23 -19.07 -11.99
N ASP A 160 -20.12 -19.13 -12.74
CA ASP A 160 -19.40 -20.38 -13.04
C ASP A 160 -17.90 -20.30 -12.74
N PHE A 161 -17.48 -19.35 -11.91
CA PHE A 161 -16.07 -19.10 -11.62
C PHE A 161 -15.86 -18.83 -10.14
N ASN A 162 -14.85 -19.48 -9.57
CA ASN A 162 -14.32 -19.15 -8.27
C ASN A 162 -12.80 -19.32 -8.29
N GLY A 163 -12.06 -18.30 -7.88
CA GLY A 163 -10.60 -18.35 -7.86
C GLY A 163 -10.02 -17.50 -6.73
N ILE A 164 -8.93 -17.98 -6.16
CA ILE A 164 -8.16 -17.28 -5.13
C ILE A 164 -6.87 -16.77 -5.76
N TYR A 165 -6.57 -15.50 -5.54
CA TYR A 165 -5.45 -14.81 -6.17
C TYR A 165 -4.67 -13.95 -5.18
N ASP A 166 -3.34 -13.96 -5.33
CA ASP A 166 -2.49 -12.95 -4.73
C ASP A 166 -2.54 -11.67 -5.56
N GLN A 167 -2.91 -10.57 -4.90
CA GLN A 167 -2.89 -9.24 -5.47
C GLN A 167 -1.78 -8.44 -4.81
N ASN A 168 -0.84 -7.99 -5.62
CA ASN A 168 0.24 -7.10 -5.21
C ASN A 168 -0.07 -5.69 -5.68
N TYR A 169 0.24 -4.69 -4.87
CA TYR A 169 0.17 -3.30 -5.28
C TYR A 169 1.54 -2.64 -5.38
N GLY A 170 1.58 -1.57 -6.19
CA GLY A 170 2.73 -0.72 -6.38
C GLY A 170 3.31 -0.15 -5.09
N GLY A 171 4.59 -0.39 -4.81
CA GLY A 171 5.21 0.08 -3.58
C GLY A 171 5.43 1.59 -3.50
N PHE A 172 5.50 2.15 -2.30
CA PHE A 172 5.85 3.54 -2.00
C PHE A 172 7.19 3.60 -1.27
N ARG A 173 7.97 4.65 -1.57
CA ARG A 173 9.19 4.96 -0.85
C ARG A 173 8.93 6.02 0.21
N VAL A 174 9.40 5.76 1.42
CA VAL A 174 9.46 6.76 2.50
C VAL A 174 10.91 7.11 2.78
N PHE A 175 11.15 8.37 3.12
CA PHE A 175 12.47 8.87 3.48
C PHE A 175 12.40 9.41 4.90
N PHE A 176 13.43 9.17 5.68
CA PHE A 176 13.52 9.68 7.05
C PHE A 176 14.98 9.92 7.43
N GLU A 177 15.15 10.83 8.39
CA GLU A 177 16.43 11.19 8.99
C GLU A 177 16.56 10.48 10.35
N ILE A 178 17.69 9.82 10.57
CA ILE A 178 18.06 9.15 11.81
C ILE A 178 19.17 9.96 12.48
N LYS A 179 19.11 10.10 13.81
CA LYS A 179 20.06 10.87 14.63
C LYS A 179 20.54 10.09 15.84
#